data_AF-A0A5C5W1T7-F1
#
_entry.id   AF-A0A5C5W1T7-F1
#
_cell.length_a   1.000
_cell.length_b   1.000
_cell.length_c   1.000
_cell.angle_alpha   90.00
_cell.angle_beta   90.00
_cell.angle_gamma   90.00
#
_symmetry.space_group_name_H-M   'P 1'
#
loop_
_entity.id
_entity.type
_entity.pdbx_description
1 polymer ?
#
loop_
_entity_poly.entity_id
_entity_poly.type
_entity_poly.pdbx_seq_one_letter_code
_entity_poly.pdbx_strand_id
1 'polypeptide(L)'
;MRRDRIEKAAMSIRCVPRFGYADTEVRMLDLDPPGDGEEALLAALRSWFSAHGVEDAVYDISVDDDGYFAIINDEAYSAAWGTPVL
;
A
#
# COMPACT_ATOMS: atom_id res chain seq x y z
N MET A 1 -3.63 -30.99 11.33
CA MET A 1 -4.67 -30.01 10.95
C MET A 1 -4.02 -29.02 9.98
N ARG A 2 -4.11 -29.28 8.67
CA ARG A 2 -3.57 -28.37 7.66
C ARG A 2 -4.52 -27.18 7.61
N ARG A 3 -4.04 -25.99 7.99
CA ARG A 3 -4.72 -24.74 7.67
C ARG A 3 -4.61 -24.63 6.15
N ASP A 4 -5.69 -24.97 5.44
CA ASP A 4 -5.89 -24.54 4.06
C ASP A 4 -5.87 -23.01 4.11
N ARG A 5 -4.68 -22.44 3.92
CA ARG A 5 -4.54 -21.03 3.60
C ARG A 5 -5.10 -20.97 2.19
N ILE A 6 -6.41 -20.70 2.07
CA ILE A 6 -6.94 -20.18 0.83
C ILE A 6 -5.97 -19.05 0.49
N GLU A 7 -5.23 -19.20 -0.60
CA GLU A 7 -4.35 -18.17 -1.11
C GLU A 7 -5.28 -17.03 -1.51
N LYS A 8 -5.66 -16.19 -0.53
CA LYS A 8 -6.36 -14.93 -0.80
C LYS A 8 -5.43 -14.20 -1.76
N ALA A 9 -5.96 -13.86 -2.93
CA ALA A 9 -5.20 -13.17 -3.94
C ALA A 9 -4.61 -11.90 -3.30
N ALA A 10 -3.30 -11.76 -3.36
CA ALA A 10 -2.65 -10.56 -2.89
C ALA A 10 -3.24 -9.37 -3.67
N MET A 11 -3.65 -8.35 -2.94
CA MET A 11 -4.19 -7.13 -3.51
C MET A 11 -3.04 -6.17 -3.78
N SER A 12 -2.80 -5.90 -5.06
CA SER A 12 -1.83 -4.90 -5.48
C SER A 12 -2.41 -3.50 -5.27
N ILE A 13 -1.76 -2.68 -4.44
CA ILE A 13 -2.12 -1.29 -4.21
C ILE A 13 -1.06 -0.34 -4.78
N ARG A 14 -1.52 0.76 -5.39
CA ARG A 14 -0.68 1.87 -5.82
C ARG A 14 -0.40 2.78 -4.62
N CYS A 15 0.86 3.05 -4.34
CA CYS A 15 1.30 4.02 -3.36
C CYS A 15 1.83 5.26 -4.09
N VAL A 16 1.18 6.40 -3.85
CA VAL A 16 1.49 7.67 -4.49
C VAL A 16 2.03 8.67 -3.46
N PRO A 17 3.07 9.43 -3.77
CA PRO A 17 3.57 10.46 -2.86
C PRO A 17 2.55 11.59 -2.72
N ARG A 18 2.52 12.19 -1.52
CA ARG A 18 1.67 13.36 -1.24
C ARG A 18 1.92 14.56 -2.17
N PHE A 19 3.15 14.73 -2.65
CA PHE A 19 3.55 15.88 -3.47
C PHE A 19 3.72 15.52 -4.95
N GLY A 20 2.80 16.03 -5.77
CA GLY A 20 2.85 15.94 -7.23
C GLY A 20 2.27 14.64 -7.76
N TYR A 21 1.41 14.74 -8.78
CA TYR A 21 0.81 13.60 -9.49
C TYR A 21 1.37 13.45 -10.92
N ALA A 22 2.05 14.46 -11.45
CA ALA A 22 2.32 14.57 -12.88
C ALA A 22 3.59 13.84 -13.34
N ASP A 23 4.57 13.58 -12.45
CA ASP A 23 5.88 13.01 -12.82
C ASP A 23 6.50 12.18 -11.67
N THR A 24 5.68 11.66 -10.78
CA THR A 24 6.13 11.04 -9.53
C THR A 24 5.97 9.53 -9.62
N GLU A 25 7.05 8.80 -9.36
CA GLU A 25 7.09 7.34 -9.44
C GLU A 25 6.03 6.74 -8.51
N VAL A 26 5.10 5.96 -9.09
CA VAL A 26 4.12 5.21 -8.31
C VAL A 26 4.77 3.92 -7.86
N ARG A 27 4.51 3.50 -6.63
CA ARG A 27 5.04 2.23 -6.13
C ARG A 27 3.93 1.23 -5.90
N MET A 28 4.08 0.04 -6.47
CA MET A 28 3.16 -1.06 -6.25
C MET A 28 3.56 -1.84 -5.01
N LEU A 29 2.57 -2.18 -4.19
CA LEU A 29 2.73 -3.06 -3.04
C LEU A 29 1.66 -4.14 -3.06
N ASP A 30 2.06 -5.39 -2.95
CA ASP A 30 1.14 -6.51 -2.80
C ASP A 30 0.87 -6.79 -1.33
N LEU A 31 -0.41 -6.75 -0.94
CA LEU A 31 -0.85 -6.97 0.44
C LEU A 31 -1.90 -8.08 0.52
N ASP A 32 -1.89 -8.80 1.64
CA ASP A 32 -2.95 -9.77 2.00
C ASP A 32 -3.73 -9.23 3.21
N PRO A 33 -4.66 -8.27 3.00
CA PRO A 33 -5.44 -7.73 4.10
C PRO A 33 -6.35 -8.81 4.71
N PRO A 34 -6.53 -8.82 6.05
CA PRO A 34 -7.32 -9.84 6.74
C PRO A 34 -8.83 -9.77 6.43
N GLY A 35 -9.26 -8.78 5.66
CA GLY A 35 -10.62 -8.54 5.23
C GLY A 35 -10.63 -7.73 3.93
N ASP A 36 -11.82 -7.31 3.54
CA ASP A 36 -12.06 -6.56 2.31
C ASP A 36 -12.41 -5.11 2.64
N GLY A 37 -12.11 -4.19 1.72
CA GLY A 37 -12.41 -2.77 1.85
C GLY A 37 -11.27 -1.91 2.42
N GLU A 38 -11.56 -0.61 2.48
CA GLU A 38 -10.57 0.45 2.78
C GLU A 38 -9.95 0.31 4.18
N GLU A 39 -10.75 0.03 5.21
CA GLU A 39 -10.24 -0.09 6.58
C GLU A 39 -9.27 -1.26 6.75
N ALA A 40 -9.58 -2.41 6.14
CA ALA A 40 -8.72 -3.58 6.18
C ALA A 40 -7.40 -3.33 5.43
N LEU A 41 -7.48 -2.62 4.30
CA LEU A 41 -6.32 -2.22 3.51
C LEU A 41 -5.44 -1.21 4.24
N LEU A 42 -6.05 -0.21 4.90
CA LEU A 42 -5.34 0.78 5.71
C LEU A 42 -4.59 0.14 6.87
N ALA A 43 -5.24 -0.77 7.58
CA ALA A 43 -4.59 -1.52 8.65
C ALA A 43 -3.42 -2.36 8.13
N ALA A 44 -3.59 -3.04 7.00
CA ALA A 44 -2.53 -3.85 6.37
C ALA A 44 -1.34 -2.98 5.94
N LEU A 45 -1.58 -1.85 5.27
CA LEU A 45 -0.53 -0.92 4.87
C LEU A 45 0.23 -0.34 6.05
N ARG A 46 -0.47 0.14 7.08
CA ARG A 46 0.17 0.68 8.30
C ARG A 46 1.04 -0.37 8.98
N SER A 47 0.55 -1.61 9.10
CA SER A 47 1.33 -2.71 9.66
C SER A 47 2.56 -3.03 8.80
N TRP A 48 2.43 -2.99 7.47
CA TRP A 48 3.53 -3.26 6.55
C TRP A 48 4.61 -2.19 6.67
N PHE A 49 4.25 -0.91 6.64
CA PHE A 49 5.19 0.20 6.75
C PHE A 49 5.88 0.26 8.12
N SER A 50 5.12 0.03 9.19
CA SER A 50 5.71 -0.06 10.55
C SER A 50 6.75 -1.18 10.64
N ALA A 51 6.51 -2.33 10.02
CA ALA A 51 7.49 -3.42 9.93
C ALA A 51 8.73 -3.07 9.08
N HIS A 52 8.61 -2.09 8.18
CA HIS A 52 9.70 -1.55 7.37
C HIS A 52 10.34 -0.30 8.00
N GLY A 53 9.97 0.04 9.23
CA GLY A 53 10.56 1.13 10.00
C GLY A 53 10.04 2.53 9.65
N VAL A 54 8.95 2.63 8.89
CA VAL A 54 8.30 3.92 8.59
C VAL A 54 6.99 4.00 9.35
N GLU A 55 6.98 4.79 10.42
CA GLU A 55 5.76 5.07 11.18
C GLU A 55 4.92 6.14 10.46
N ASP A 56 3.59 6.07 10.59
CA ASP A 56 2.66 7.03 9.99
C ASP A 56 2.87 7.26 8.47
N ALA A 57 3.29 6.19 7.77
CA ALA A 57 3.58 6.23 6.33
C ALA A 57 2.38 6.59 5.45
N VAL A 58 1.16 6.23 5.87
CA VAL A 58 -0.07 6.38 5.07
C VAL A 58 -0.91 7.52 5.60
N TYR A 59 -1.11 8.54 4.77
CA TYR A 59 -2.00 9.65 5.08
C TYR A 59 -3.46 9.30 4.82
N ASP A 60 -3.73 8.66 3.69
CA ASP A 60 -5.08 8.40 3.21
C ASP A 60 -5.13 7.23 2.24
N ILE A 61 -6.31 6.63 2.08
CA ILE A 61 -6.60 5.66 1.03
C ILE A 61 -7.80 6.16 0.26
N SER A 62 -7.73 6.06 -1.07
CA SER A 62 -8.85 6.38 -1.93
C SER A 62 -8.93 5.38 -3.08
N VAL A 63 -9.93 5.57 -3.93
CA VAL A 63 -10.22 4.71 -5.08
C VAL A 63 -10.46 5.56 -6.31
N ASP A 64 -9.83 5.19 -7.42
CA ASP A 64 -10.05 5.77 -8.74
C ASP A 64 -10.40 4.64 -9.75
N ASP A 65 -10.39 4.96 -11.05
CA ASP A 65 -10.72 4.01 -12.12
C ASP A 65 -9.76 2.81 -12.21
N ASP A 66 -8.54 2.92 -11.66
CA ASP A 66 -7.52 1.87 -11.60
C ASP A 66 -7.53 1.11 -10.24
N GLY A 67 -8.49 1.38 -9.37
CA GLY A 67 -8.68 0.72 -8.09
C GLY A 67 -8.13 1.50 -6.89
N TYR A 68 -7.85 0.80 -5.79
CA TYR A 68 -7.37 1.45 -4.57
C TYR A 68 -5.96 2.03 -4.75
N PHE A 69 -5.73 3.19 -4.14
CA PHE A 69 -4.42 3.79 -3.96
C PHE A 69 -4.26 4.38 -2.57
N ALA A 70 -3.03 4.41 -2.07
CA ALA A 70 -2.66 5.02 -0.81
C ALA A 70 -1.79 6.25 -1.06
N ILE A 71 -2.10 7.34 -0.36
CA ILE A 71 -1.27 8.53 -0.32
C ILE A 71 -0.25 8.33 0.81
N ILE A 72 1.03 8.28 0.44
CA ILE A 72 2.13 8.04 1.38
C ILE A 72 2.93 9.32 1.67
N ASN A 73 3.59 9.34 2.83
CA ASN A 73 4.46 10.43 3.24
C ASN A 73 5.82 10.40 2.53
N ASP A 74 6.60 11.48 2.68
CA ASP A 74 7.89 11.65 1.99
C ASP A 74 8.95 10.66 2.50
N GLU A 75 8.87 10.22 3.76
CA GLU A 75 9.76 9.22 4.35
C GLU A 75 9.54 7.85 3.71
N ALA A 76 8.29 7.42 3.61
CA ALA A 76 7.88 6.23 2.89
C ALA A 76 8.31 6.34 1.42
N TYR A 77 8.07 7.47 0.76
CA TYR A 77 8.46 7.64 -0.64
C TYR A 77 9.99 7.54 -0.85
N SER A 78 10.79 8.08 0.08
CA SER A 78 12.25 8.10 -0.02
C SER A 78 12.92 6.76 0.32
N ALA A 79 12.25 5.88 1.06
CA ALA A 79 12.76 4.56 1.40
C ALA A 79 12.83 3.64 0.17
N ALA A 80 13.56 2.51 0.25
CA ALA A 80 13.65 1.54 -0.85
C ALA A 80 12.71 0.34 -0.58
N TRP A 81 11.59 0.27 -1.31
CA TRP A 81 10.62 -0.81 -1.22
C TRP A 81 9.61 -0.79 -2.38
N GLY A 82 8.80 -1.84 -2.48
CA GLY A 82 7.76 -1.97 -3.50
C GLY A 82 8.36 -2.16 -4.89
N THR A 83 7.49 -2.12 -5.89
CA THR A 83 7.90 -2.11 -7.30
C THR A 83 7.66 -0.72 -7.88
N PRO A 84 8.71 0.00 -8.32
CA PRO A 84 8.54 1.29 -8.97
C PRO A 84 7.87 1.14 -10.33
N VAL A 85 6.90 2.00 -10.61
CA VAL A 85 6.16 2.09 -11.86
C VAL A 85 6.20 3.56 -12.30
N LEU A 86 6.66 3.77 -13.53
CA LEU A 86 6.67 5.08 -14.21
C LEU A 86 5.36 5.31 -14.94
#